data_AF-A0A848HR64-F1
#
_entry.id   AF-A0A848HR64-F1
#
_cell.length_a   1.000
_cell.length_b   1.000
_cell.length_c   1.000
_cell.angle_alpha   90.00
_cell.angle_beta   90.00
_cell.angle_gamma   90.00
#
_symmetry.space_group_name_H-M   'P 1'
#
loop_
_entity.id
_entity.type
_entity.pdbx_description
1 polymer ?
#
loop_
_entity_poly.entity_id
_entity_poly.type
_entity_poly.pdbx_seq_one_letter_code
_entity_poly.pdbx_strand_id
1 'polypeptide(L)'
;MSQARLNLCMAAATVVLFCSALFVNELLFTKLEFVPGINWIYLPAGMRLLCILLFAEAGAVGLLLVSWGVCFLYFFPDDVLRSFVGGIVATAAPYLVYRAAGWLAGARTSLADLTPTRLLAYAVAFSIASPLLHHFWFALRGQDNLLWGFLAMAAGDLAGTLIVLYSAKYLLTMLSPRPATQHP
;
A
#
# COMPACT_ATOMS: atom_id res chain seq x y z
N MET A 1 -27.82 1.66 0.93
CA MET A 1 -26.96 2.76 0.41
C MET A 1 -26.79 2.59 -1.09
N SER A 2 -26.69 3.67 -1.88
CA SER A 2 -26.39 3.53 -3.31
C SER A 2 -24.93 3.11 -3.52
N GLN A 3 -24.64 2.40 -4.61
CA GLN A 3 -23.28 1.94 -4.95
C GLN A 3 -22.26 3.09 -4.97
N ALA A 4 -22.66 4.25 -5.50
CA ALA A 4 -21.82 5.45 -5.52
C ALA A 4 -21.46 5.95 -4.11
N ARG A 5 -22.42 5.95 -3.17
CA ARG A 5 -22.17 6.33 -1.78
C ARG A 5 -21.21 5.36 -1.09
N LEU A 6 -21.36 4.06 -1.34
CA LEU A 6 -20.44 3.05 -0.80
C LEU A 6 -19.02 3.24 -1.33
N ASN A 7 -18.85 3.43 -2.65
CA ASN A 7 -17.55 3.69 -3.25
C ASN A 7 -16.89 4.96 -2.68
N LEU A 8 -17.67 6.03 -2.47
CA LEU A 8 -17.17 7.25 -1.85
C LEU A 8 -16.71 7.02 -0.40
N CYS A 9 -17.48 6.26 0.39
CA CYS A 9 -17.07 5.89 1.75
C CYS A 9 -15.79 5.06 1.76
N MET A 10 -15.63 4.12 0.82
CA MET A 10 -14.41 3.31 0.70
C MET A 10 -13.20 4.16 0.31
N ALA A 11 -13.35 5.09 -0.65
CA ALA A 11 -12.29 6.02 -1.01
C ALA A 11 -11.90 6.93 0.16
N ALA A 12 -12.89 7.46 0.90
CA ALA A 12 -12.64 8.28 2.09
C ALA A 12 -11.95 7.48 3.21
N ALA A 13 -12.35 6.22 3.42
CA ALA A 13 -11.69 5.32 4.36
C ALA A 13 -10.22 5.08 3.97
N THR A 14 -9.92 4.89 2.68
CA THR A 14 -8.53 4.81 2.19
C THR A 14 -7.71 6.04 2.53
N VAL A 15 -8.26 7.24 2.33
CA VAL A 15 -7.59 8.51 2.68
C VAL A 15 -7.23 8.52 4.17
N VAL A 16 -8.21 8.25 5.04
CA VAL A 16 -8.00 8.26 6.51
C VAL A 16 -6.98 7.21 6.93
N LEU A 17 -7.12 5.98 6.44
CA LEU A 17 -6.20 4.89 6.77
C LEU A 17 -4.77 5.18 6.32
N PHE A 18 -4.60 5.70 5.11
CA PHE A 18 -3.28 6.06 4.58
C PHE A 18 -2.64 7.18 5.39
N CYS A 19 -3.37 8.28 5.66
CA CYS A 19 -2.87 9.37 6.49
C CYS A 19 -2.51 8.90 7.91
N SER A 20 -3.29 7.98 8.48
CA SER A 20 -3.02 7.41 9.80
C SER A 20 -1.74 6.57 9.79
N ALA A 21 -1.56 5.72 8.77
CA ALA A 21 -0.33 4.95 8.59
C ALA A 21 0.89 5.86 8.40
N LEU A 22 0.76 6.95 7.64
CA LEU A 22 1.81 7.94 7.45
C LEU A 22 2.16 8.64 8.76
N PHE A 23 1.17 9.11 9.51
CA PHE A 23 1.37 9.74 10.81
C PHE A 23 2.08 8.80 11.80
N VAL A 24 1.65 7.54 11.89
CA VAL A 24 2.31 6.54 12.76
C VAL A 24 3.73 6.24 12.28
N ASN A 25 3.96 6.23 10.96
CA ASN A 25 5.29 6.06 10.41
C ASN A 25 6.24 7.18 10.82
N GLU A 26 5.78 8.43 10.74
CA GLU A 26 6.54 9.60 11.21
C GLU A 26 6.72 9.62 12.73
N LEU A 27 5.79 9.04 13.50
CA LEU A 27 5.96 8.97 14.95
C LEU A 27 7.03 7.95 15.35
N LEU A 28 7.10 6.81 14.66
CA LEU A 28 7.86 5.63 15.09
C LEU A 28 9.15 5.40 14.31
N PHE A 29 9.20 5.81 13.03
CA PHE A 29 10.22 5.36 12.08
C PHE A 29 10.97 6.49 11.37
N THR A 30 10.81 7.77 11.75
CA THR A 30 11.58 8.87 11.15
C THR A 30 13.10 8.69 11.27
N LYS A 31 13.59 8.03 12.32
CA LYS A 31 15.03 7.70 12.46
C LYS A 31 15.52 6.60 11.50
N LEU A 32 14.61 5.93 10.81
CA LEU A 32 14.90 4.89 9.82
C LEU A 32 14.74 5.41 8.38
N GLU A 33 14.67 6.73 8.20
CA GLU A 33 14.65 7.35 6.89
C GLU A 33 16.03 7.28 6.24
N PHE A 34 16.10 6.70 5.04
CA PHE A 34 17.32 6.66 4.23
C PHE A 34 17.47 7.98 3.45
N VAL A 35 16.40 8.39 2.77
CA VAL A 35 16.23 9.71 2.11
C VAL A 35 14.74 10.07 2.13
N PRO A 36 14.35 11.34 1.91
CA PRO A 36 12.95 11.75 1.86
C PRO A 36 12.08 10.82 1.00
N GLY A 37 11.17 10.10 1.66
CA GLY A 37 10.26 9.14 1.03
C GLY A 37 10.79 7.71 0.83
N ILE A 38 11.99 7.38 1.30
CA ILE A 38 12.54 6.02 1.37
C ILE A 38 12.93 5.71 2.82
N ASN A 39 12.24 4.75 3.43
CA ASN A 39 12.47 4.34 4.81
C ASN A 39 12.83 2.85 4.87
N TRP A 40 13.63 2.44 5.86
CA TRP A 40 13.92 1.02 6.10
C TRP A 40 12.73 0.24 6.68
N ILE A 41 11.73 0.95 7.20
CA ILE A 41 10.38 0.44 7.52
C ILE A 41 9.39 1.50 7.05
N TYR A 42 8.47 1.13 6.16
CA TYR A 42 7.51 2.08 5.59
C TYR A 42 6.07 1.56 5.67
N LEU A 43 5.37 1.86 6.77
CA LEU A 43 3.97 1.45 6.97
C LEU A 43 3.01 1.92 5.86
N PRO A 44 3.17 3.11 5.26
CA PRO A 44 2.29 3.54 4.18
C PRO A 44 2.29 2.59 2.98
N ALA A 45 3.41 1.91 2.68
CA ALA A 45 3.45 0.89 1.63
C ALA A 45 2.43 -0.24 1.91
N GLY A 46 2.45 -0.78 3.12
CA GLY A 46 1.50 -1.81 3.53
C GLY A 46 0.05 -1.34 3.46
N MET A 47 -0.19 -0.09 3.85
CA MET A 47 -1.53 0.49 3.82
C MET A 47 -2.06 0.69 2.40
N ARG A 48 -1.19 1.03 1.45
CA ARG A 48 -1.53 1.10 0.01
C ARG A 48 -2.08 -0.23 -0.47
N LEU A 49 -1.34 -1.31 -0.24
CA LEU A 49 -1.75 -2.65 -0.67
C LEU A 49 -3.01 -3.11 0.08
N LEU A 50 -3.10 -2.88 1.39
CA LEU A 50 -4.27 -3.23 2.19
C LEU A 50 -5.54 -2.56 1.65
N CYS A 51 -5.49 -1.25 1.36
CA CYS A 51 -6.65 -0.52 0.84
C CYS A 51 -7.10 -1.05 -0.53
N ILE A 52 -6.17 -1.42 -1.42
CA ILE A 52 -6.51 -2.06 -2.69
C ILE A 52 -7.15 -3.43 -2.46
N LEU A 53 -6.63 -4.25 -1.55
CA LEU A 53 -7.19 -5.57 -1.25
C LEU A 53 -8.59 -5.49 -0.61
N LEU A 54 -8.87 -4.46 0.18
CA LEU A 54 -10.16 -4.27 0.85
C LEU A 54 -11.21 -3.61 -0.05
N PHE A 55 -10.81 -2.59 -0.82
CA PHE A 55 -11.74 -1.69 -1.50
C PHE A 55 -11.60 -1.69 -3.02
N ALA A 56 -10.67 -2.47 -3.56
CA ALA A 56 -10.39 -2.61 -4.99
C ALA A 56 -10.31 -1.22 -5.65
N GLU A 57 -11.19 -0.96 -6.62
CA GLU A 57 -11.12 0.20 -7.50
C GLU A 57 -11.46 1.49 -6.75
N ALA A 58 -12.37 1.43 -5.78
CA ALA A 58 -12.65 2.57 -4.90
C ALA A 58 -11.45 2.91 -4.02
N GLY A 59 -10.73 1.88 -3.54
CA GLY A 59 -9.47 2.05 -2.83
C GLY A 59 -8.39 2.68 -3.71
N ALA A 60 -8.32 2.30 -4.99
CA ALA A 60 -7.37 2.88 -5.93
C ALA A 60 -7.61 4.38 -6.15
N VAL A 61 -8.88 4.79 -6.29
CA VAL A 61 -9.23 6.22 -6.39
C VAL A 61 -8.86 6.97 -5.11
N GLY A 62 -9.25 6.45 -3.94
CA GLY A 62 -8.89 7.07 -2.66
C GLY A 62 -7.38 7.18 -2.49
N LEU A 63 -6.64 6.14 -2.91
CA LEU A 63 -5.19 6.11 -2.80
C LEU A 63 -4.51 7.11 -3.75
N LEU A 64 -5.01 7.28 -4.97
CA LEU A 64 -4.51 8.27 -5.90
C LEU A 64 -4.67 9.69 -5.35
N LEU A 65 -5.86 9.99 -4.84
CA LEU A 65 -6.17 11.32 -4.29
C LEU A 65 -5.30 11.65 -3.08
N VAL A 66 -5.18 10.72 -2.11
CA VAL A 66 -4.34 10.95 -0.94
C VAL A 66 -2.86 10.99 -1.30
N SER A 67 -2.39 10.15 -2.23
CA SER A 67 -0.99 10.14 -2.64
C SER A 67 -0.61 11.43 -3.34
N TRP A 68 -1.47 11.97 -4.22
CA TRP A 68 -1.25 13.30 -4.77
C TRP A 68 -1.28 14.38 -3.70
N GLY A 69 -2.27 14.37 -2.80
CA GLY A 69 -2.34 15.33 -1.70
C GLY A 69 -1.04 15.36 -0.88
N VAL A 70 -0.53 14.19 -0.48
CA VAL A 70 0.72 14.08 0.28
C VAL A 70 1.93 14.48 -0.57
N CYS A 71 1.99 14.07 -1.84
CA CYS A 71 3.10 14.46 -2.70
C CYS A 71 3.17 15.98 -2.92
N PHE A 72 2.05 16.60 -3.30
CA PHE A 72 1.99 18.03 -3.61
C PHE A 72 2.09 18.94 -2.37
N LEU A 73 1.65 18.47 -1.20
CA LEU A 73 1.58 19.32 0.00
C LEU A 73 2.68 19.03 1.02
N TYR A 74 3.29 17.85 0.99
CA TYR A 74 4.23 17.40 2.02
C TYR A 74 5.57 16.95 1.46
N PHE A 75 5.62 15.95 0.57
CA PHE A 75 6.91 15.39 0.14
C PHE A 75 7.65 16.22 -0.91
N PHE A 76 6.96 16.72 -1.93
CA PHE A 76 7.58 17.37 -3.09
C PHE A 76 6.79 18.63 -3.53
N PRO A 77 6.54 19.60 -2.63
CA PRO A 77 5.73 20.78 -2.95
C PRO A 77 6.28 21.62 -4.10
N ASP A 78 7.61 21.65 -4.26
CA ASP A 78 8.29 22.44 -5.28
C ASP A 78 8.54 21.66 -6.60
N ASP A 79 8.17 20.39 -6.66
CA ASP A 79 8.36 19.53 -7.85
C ASP A 79 7.03 18.92 -8.29
N VAL A 80 6.30 19.70 -9.10
CA VAL A 80 4.97 19.34 -9.64
C VAL A 80 5.01 18.02 -10.40
N LEU A 81 6.05 17.81 -11.21
CA LEU A 81 6.17 16.62 -12.05
C LEU A 81 6.44 15.37 -11.19
N ARG A 82 7.38 15.47 -10.24
CA ARG A 82 7.64 14.38 -9.28
C ARG A 82 6.43 14.09 -8.42
N SER A 83 5.68 15.10 -8.00
CA SER A 83 4.45 14.93 -7.23
C SER A 83 3.36 14.19 -8.01
N PHE A 84 3.15 14.60 -9.27
CA PHE A 84 2.18 13.96 -10.14
C PHE A 84 2.53 12.49 -10.41
N VAL A 85 3.77 12.23 -10.83
CA VAL A 85 4.23 10.86 -11.13
C VAL A 85 4.29 10.00 -9.86
N GLY A 86 4.73 10.57 -8.74
CA GLY A 86 4.79 9.89 -7.45
C GLY A 86 3.42 9.36 -7.01
N GLY A 87 2.36 10.18 -7.13
CA GLY A 87 1.00 9.74 -6.81
C GLY A 87 0.49 8.62 -7.73
N ILE A 88 0.81 8.70 -9.03
CA ILE A 88 0.47 7.64 -10.00
C ILE A 88 1.21 6.35 -9.64
N VAL A 89 2.52 6.41 -9.45
CA VAL A 89 3.36 5.23 -9.16
C VAL A 89 2.94 4.58 -7.83
N ALA A 90 2.71 5.38 -6.79
CA ALA A 90 2.26 4.92 -5.48
C ALA A 90 0.92 4.15 -5.54
N THR A 91 0.07 4.47 -6.51
CA THR A 91 -1.24 3.82 -6.71
C THR A 91 -1.16 2.66 -7.69
N ALA A 92 -0.37 2.80 -8.76
CA ALA A 92 -0.23 1.81 -9.81
C ALA A 92 0.42 0.52 -9.30
N ALA A 93 1.49 0.62 -8.50
CA ALA A 93 2.19 -0.55 -7.96
C ALA A 93 1.27 -1.55 -7.23
N PRO A 94 0.53 -1.17 -6.16
CA PRO A 94 -0.32 -2.12 -5.45
C PRO A 94 -1.51 -2.58 -6.31
N TYR A 95 -2.03 -1.72 -7.19
CA TYR A 95 -3.15 -2.05 -8.07
C TYR A 95 -2.78 -3.09 -9.12
N LEU A 96 -1.60 -2.97 -9.74
CA LEU A 96 -1.09 -3.94 -10.70
C LEU A 96 -0.84 -5.30 -10.04
N VAL A 97 -0.29 -5.31 -8.82
CA VAL A 97 -0.09 -6.55 -8.05
C VAL A 97 -1.42 -7.24 -7.75
N TYR A 98 -2.42 -6.47 -7.30
CA TYR A 98 -3.78 -6.97 -7.08
C TYR A 98 -4.38 -7.59 -8.34
N ARG A 99 -4.30 -6.88 -9.48
CA ARG A 99 -4.84 -7.35 -10.75
C ARG A 99 -4.12 -8.57 -11.31
N ALA A 100 -2.79 -8.59 -11.24
CA ALA A 100 -1.99 -9.72 -11.71
C ALA A 100 -2.32 -10.99 -10.93
N ALA A 101 -2.48 -10.88 -9.61
CA ALA A 101 -2.85 -12.02 -8.77
C ALA A 101 -4.29 -12.49 -9.03
N GLY A 102 -5.24 -11.57 -9.25
CA GLY A 102 -6.60 -11.93 -9.66
C GLY A 102 -6.67 -12.67 -11.00
N TRP A 103 -5.82 -12.27 -11.95
CA TRP A 103 -5.71 -12.95 -13.25
C TRP A 103 -5.13 -14.37 -13.12
N LEU A 104 -4.10 -14.54 -12.29
CA LEU A 104 -3.47 -15.86 -12.04
C LEU A 104 -4.35 -16.81 -11.21
N ALA A 105 -5.17 -16.27 -10.31
CA ALA A 105 -5.99 -17.07 -9.39
C ALA A 105 -7.43 -17.31 -9.88
N GLY A 106 -7.86 -16.68 -10.97
CA GLY A 106 -9.19 -16.85 -11.57
C GLY A 106 -10.36 -16.37 -10.70
N ALA A 107 -10.12 -15.63 -9.62
CA ALA A 107 -11.15 -15.21 -8.67
C ALA A 107 -10.85 -13.83 -8.04
N ARG A 108 -11.91 -13.13 -7.59
CA ARG A 108 -11.78 -11.92 -6.77
C ARG A 108 -11.19 -12.29 -5.41
N THR A 109 -10.06 -11.71 -5.08
CA THR A 109 -9.34 -11.97 -3.83
C THR A 109 -9.77 -10.96 -2.76
N SER A 110 -10.54 -11.41 -1.78
CA SER A 110 -10.83 -10.65 -0.56
C SER A 110 -9.78 -10.97 0.52
N LEU A 111 -9.35 -9.96 1.29
CA LEU A 111 -8.40 -10.14 2.40
C LEU A 111 -8.86 -11.21 3.42
N ALA A 112 -10.17 -11.32 3.64
CA ALA A 112 -10.74 -12.34 4.53
C ALA A 112 -10.42 -13.76 4.07
N ASP A 113 -10.43 -13.99 2.75
CA ASP A 113 -10.25 -15.30 2.12
C ASP A 113 -8.77 -15.62 1.83
N LEU A 114 -7.86 -14.67 2.07
CA LEU A 114 -6.44 -14.89 1.85
C LEU A 114 -5.81 -15.70 2.98
N THR A 115 -5.18 -16.82 2.60
CA THR A 115 -4.30 -17.57 3.50
C THR A 115 -3.06 -16.72 3.84
N PRO A 116 -2.42 -16.95 4.99
CA PRO A 116 -1.17 -16.27 5.34
C PRO A 116 -0.10 -16.38 4.23
N THR A 117 -0.01 -17.55 3.57
CA THR A 117 0.91 -17.77 2.45
C THR A 117 0.61 -16.85 1.27
N ARG A 118 -0.67 -16.65 0.93
CA ARG A 118 -1.04 -15.72 -0.14
C ARG A 118 -0.74 -14.28 0.27
N LEU A 119 -1.00 -13.88 1.51
CA LEU A 119 -0.63 -12.54 2.02
C LEU A 119 0.88 -12.28 1.91
N LEU A 120 1.70 -13.26 2.27
CA LEU A 120 3.15 -13.17 2.09
C LEU A 120 3.53 -13.00 0.61
N ALA A 121 2.92 -13.76 -0.30
CA ALA A 121 3.18 -13.64 -1.73
C ALA A 121 2.80 -12.24 -2.25
N TYR A 122 1.66 -11.68 -1.82
CA TYR A 122 1.27 -10.31 -2.13
C TYR A 122 2.28 -9.28 -1.60
N ALA A 123 2.74 -9.45 -0.35
CA ALA A 123 3.72 -8.56 0.25
C ALA A 123 5.05 -8.57 -0.50
N VAL A 124 5.57 -9.76 -0.85
CA VAL A 124 6.82 -9.90 -1.60
C VAL A 124 6.68 -9.31 -3.00
N ALA A 125 5.63 -9.67 -3.75
CA ALA A 125 5.41 -9.15 -5.10
C ALA A 125 5.30 -7.62 -5.10
N PHE A 126 4.57 -7.05 -4.15
CA PHE A 126 4.43 -5.62 -4.00
C PHE A 126 5.72 -4.92 -3.59
N SER A 127 6.48 -5.49 -2.65
CA SER A 127 7.77 -4.94 -2.21
C SER A 127 8.83 -4.88 -3.31
N ILE A 128 8.64 -5.60 -4.41
CA ILE A 128 9.50 -5.54 -5.60
C ILE A 128 8.89 -4.59 -6.64
N ALA A 129 7.59 -4.74 -6.93
CA ALA A 129 6.91 -3.94 -7.94
C ALA A 129 6.91 -2.43 -7.63
N SER A 130 6.73 -2.06 -6.36
CA SER A 130 6.71 -0.66 -5.91
C SER A 130 8.07 0.02 -6.15
N PRO A 131 9.21 -0.49 -5.64
CA PRO A 131 10.52 0.07 -5.95
C PRO A 131 10.86 0.05 -7.43
N LEU A 132 10.48 -0.99 -8.19
CA LEU A 132 10.76 -1.02 -9.63
C LEU A 132 10.13 0.17 -10.37
N LEU A 133 8.88 0.51 -10.08
CA LEU A 133 8.22 1.64 -10.73
C LEU A 133 8.79 3.00 -10.29
N HIS A 134 9.12 3.16 -9.01
CA HIS A 134 9.77 4.39 -8.52
C HIS A 134 11.17 4.57 -9.11
N HIS A 135 11.97 3.50 -9.11
CA HIS A 135 13.34 3.52 -9.62
C HIS A 135 13.43 3.61 -11.13
N PHE A 136 12.41 3.12 -11.86
CA PHE A 136 12.29 3.41 -13.28
C PHE A 136 12.18 4.93 -13.53
N TRP A 137 11.33 5.63 -12.76
CA TRP A 137 11.26 7.08 -12.81
C TRP A 137 12.57 7.75 -12.39
N PHE A 138 13.20 7.29 -11.30
CA PHE A 138 14.47 7.84 -10.82
C PHE A 138 15.61 7.69 -11.84
N ALA A 139 15.67 6.56 -12.54
CA ALA A 139 16.64 6.33 -13.61
C ALA A 139 16.43 7.31 -14.78
N LEU A 140 15.18 7.57 -15.17
CA LEU A 140 14.86 8.57 -16.21
C LEU A 140 15.24 10.00 -15.80
N ARG A 141 15.36 10.27 -14.50
CA ARG A 141 15.77 11.57 -13.95
C ARG A 141 17.27 11.64 -13.61
N GLY A 142 18.03 10.59 -13.91
CA GLY A 142 19.47 10.53 -13.67
C GLY A 142 19.87 10.55 -12.20
N GLN A 143 19.06 9.98 -11.30
CA GLN A 143 19.44 9.86 -9.89
C GLN A 143 20.60 8.86 -9.69
N ASP A 144 21.51 9.22 -8.79
CA ASP A 144 22.61 8.35 -8.35
C ASP A 144 22.11 7.31 -7.31
N ASN A 145 22.94 6.30 -7.04
CA ASN A 145 22.71 5.29 -5.99
C ASN A 145 21.40 4.47 -6.13
N LEU A 146 20.91 4.29 -7.37
CA LEU A 146 19.68 3.53 -7.69
C LEU A 146 19.63 2.16 -7.00
N LEU A 147 20.74 1.40 -7.02
CA LEU A 147 20.78 0.07 -6.40
C LEU A 147 20.52 0.12 -4.89
N TRP A 148 21.20 1.01 -4.17
CA TRP A 148 21.04 1.13 -2.72
C TRP A 148 19.67 1.70 -2.34
N GLY A 149 19.19 2.70 -3.07
CA GLY A 149 17.83 3.22 -2.88
C GLY A 149 16.76 2.16 -3.16
N PHE A 150 16.99 1.28 -4.14
CA PHE A 150 16.08 0.20 -4.48
C PHE A 150 16.00 -0.82 -3.34
N LEU A 151 17.15 -1.25 -2.83
CA LEU A 151 17.22 -2.20 -1.73
C LEU A 151 16.60 -1.65 -0.45
N ALA A 152 16.87 -0.39 -0.11
CA ALA A 152 16.27 0.27 1.05
C ALA A 152 14.74 0.38 0.92
N MET A 153 14.24 0.79 -0.25
CA MET A 153 12.79 0.89 -0.50
C MET A 153 12.13 -0.49 -0.50
N ALA A 154 12.75 -1.52 -1.10
CA ALA A 154 12.22 -2.87 -1.11
C ALA A 154 12.14 -3.46 0.30
N ALA A 155 13.18 -3.26 1.12
CA ALA A 155 13.18 -3.68 2.51
C ALA A 155 12.09 -2.96 3.33
N GLY A 156 11.98 -1.63 3.17
CA GLY A 156 10.97 -0.81 3.82
C GLY A 156 9.54 -1.18 3.45
N ASP A 157 9.29 -1.35 2.16
CA ASP A 157 8.00 -1.76 1.61
C ASP A 157 7.64 -3.16 2.08
N LEU A 158 8.58 -4.11 2.08
CA LEU A 158 8.35 -5.47 2.57
C LEU A 158 8.00 -5.46 4.07
N ALA A 159 8.83 -4.83 4.90
CA ALA A 159 8.63 -4.77 6.34
C ALA A 159 7.30 -4.09 6.69
N GLY A 160 7.04 -2.92 6.12
CA GLY A 160 5.81 -2.17 6.34
C GLY A 160 4.57 -2.93 5.87
N THR A 161 4.68 -3.63 4.73
CA THR A 161 3.57 -4.45 4.21
C THR A 161 3.27 -5.65 5.07
N LEU A 162 4.29 -6.38 5.53
CA LEU A 162 4.09 -7.50 6.44
C LEU A 162 3.44 -7.04 7.75
N ILE A 163 3.92 -5.95 8.35
CA ILE A 163 3.32 -5.40 9.57
C ILE A 163 1.84 -5.10 9.34
N VAL A 164 1.50 -4.30 8.33
CA VAL A 164 0.13 -3.85 8.10
C VAL A 164 -0.81 -5.01 7.75
N LEU A 165 -0.42 -5.88 6.81
CA LEU A 165 -1.29 -6.97 6.36
C LEU A 165 -1.55 -8.01 7.46
N TYR A 166 -0.53 -8.37 8.24
CA TYR A 166 -0.70 -9.36 9.31
C TYR A 166 -1.43 -8.75 10.52
N SER A 167 -1.20 -7.47 10.85
CA SER A 167 -2.02 -6.77 11.85
C SER A 167 -3.50 -6.73 11.43
N ALA A 168 -3.79 -6.40 10.16
CA ALA A 168 -5.16 -6.40 9.65
C ALA A 168 -5.79 -7.81 9.69
N LYS A 169 -5.05 -8.84 9.25
CA LYS A 169 -5.53 -10.23 9.31
C LYS A 169 -5.82 -10.67 10.74
N TYR A 170 -4.94 -10.34 11.68
CA TYR A 170 -5.13 -10.64 13.10
C TYR A 170 -6.38 -9.97 13.66
N LEU A 171 -6.58 -8.68 13.40
CA LEU A 171 -7.79 -7.94 13.81
C LEU A 171 -9.05 -8.58 13.23
N LEU A 172 -9.05 -8.97 11.95
CA LEU A 172 -10.19 -9.68 11.34
C LEU A 172 -10.48 -11.02 12.02
N THR A 173 -9.45 -11.78 12.40
CA THR A 173 -9.65 -13.04 13.12
C THR A 173 -10.23 -12.86 14.52
N MET A 174 -9.90 -11.74 15.20
CA MET A 174 -10.47 -11.41 16.51
C MET A 174 -11.92 -10.96 16.43
N LEU A 175 -12.27 -10.23 15.38
CA LEU A 175 -13.60 -9.65 15.20
C LEU A 175 -14.60 -10.59 14.51
N SER A 176 -14.12 -11.67 13.88
CA SER A 176 -14.99 -12.66 13.24
C SER A 176 -15.73 -13.50 14.30
N PRO A 177 -17.08 -13.57 14.26
CA PRO A 177 -17.82 -14.45 15.16
C PRO A 177 -17.36 -15.89 14.99
N ARG A 178 -16.97 -16.56 16.07
CA ARG A 178 -16.69 -18.01 16.03
C ARG A 178 -17.95 -18.72 15.53
N PRO A 179 -17.85 -19.67 14.57
CA PRO A 179 -18.99 -20.50 14.21
C PRO A 179 -19.47 -21.20 15.48
N ALA A 180 -20.77 -21.08 15.80
CA ALA A 180 -21.36 -21.82 16.89
C ALA A 180 -21.06 -23.30 16.69
N THR A 181 -20.34 -23.90 17.64
CA THR A 181 -20.07 -25.34 17.67
C THR A 181 -21.41 -26.07 17.68
N GLN A 182 -21.81 -26.64 16.54
CA GLN A 182 -22.89 -27.62 16.48
C GLN A 182 -22.35 -28.88 17.16
N HIS A 183 -22.72 -29.07 18.43
CA HIS A 183 -22.52 -30.35 19.12
C HIS A 183 -23.53 -31.37 18.54
N PRO A 184 -23.08 -32.59 18.21
CA PRO A 184 -23.96 -33.68 17.79
C PRO A 184 -24.86 -34.18 18.92
#